data_AF-A0A3N5RZL7-F1
#
_entry.id   AF-A0A3N5RZL7-F1
#
_cell.length_a   1.000
_cell.length_b   1.000
_cell.length_c   1.000
_cell.angle_alpha   90.00
_cell.angle_beta   90.00
_cell.angle_gamma   90.00
#
_symmetry.space_group_name_H-M   'P 1'
#
loop_
_entity.id
_entity.type
_entity.pdbx_description
1 polymer ?
#
loop_
_entity_poly.entity_id
_entity_poly.type
_entity_poly.pdbx_seq_one_letter_code
_entity_poly.pdbx_strand_id
1 'polypeptide(L)'
;MAASRAGVRAGLRVLFSALGSGAMALILLQSEGPVLGAAPKAVVRTPYTVLGYNDLGMHCMNQDFSEICILPPFNTLRAQVIKRGEEPKIVKSGVTVNYSIPGNTISSSKTNFWTYAPKLFGAPLAKDVGLTGNRLSGKMVTTGNNDWSATGIPITPLTDKKINDPFQLSRIVVQDSSGQTVATTQAVVPVSWEINCNLCHNTPGITVATDILRKHDKKHGTKLEHAKPVLCAGCHADPALGTTGKPNVSAFSHAMHRSHADRMAKLPNFKNACYACHPGVQTECQRDVHVTKNITCVNCHGDMKAVGNTARRPWIDEPSCKQCHQSRKPKFEFEQPGKLFKDSKGHGGVHCAACHGPQHATGPAVTPPDNAQAILQQGSAGVIKDCTVCHTKKPEDAFFHKIDD
;
A
#
# COMPACT_ATOMS: atom_id res chain seq x y z
N MET A 1 -52.59 20.00 -11.20
CA MET A 1 -53.35 19.20 -12.19
C MET A 1 -52.42 18.89 -13.36
N ALA A 2 -52.40 17.62 -13.76
CA ALA A 2 -52.04 16.99 -15.04
C ALA A 2 -51.02 17.72 -15.96
N ALA A 3 -49.86 17.11 -16.23
CA ALA A 3 -49.60 16.19 -17.37
C ALA A 3 -49.34 16.98 -18.68
N SER A 4 -48.53 16.60 -19.66
CA SER A 4 -48.03 15.31 -20.11
C SER A 4 -46.99 15.57 -21.24
N ARG A 5 -45.89 14.80 -21.20
CA ARG A 5 -45.18 14.11 -22.30
C ARG A 5 -44.94 14.79 -23.67
N ALA A 6 -43.64 14.80 -23.99
CA ALA A 6 -42.97 14.12 -25.11
C ALA A 6 -43.15 14.60 -26.56
N GLY A 7 -42.01 14.68 -27.25
CA GLY A 7 -41.88 14.69 -28.70
C GLY A 7 -40.81 15.68 -29.18
N VAL A 8 -39.89 15.45 -30.11
CA VAL A 8 -39.29 14.31 -30.83
C VAL A 8 -38.48 14.96 -31.97
N ARG A 9 -37.24 14.51 -32.21
CA ARG A 9 -36.47 14.60 -33.49
C ARG A 9 -36.18 16.02 -34.03
N ALA A 10 -35.31 16.25 -35.00
CA ALA A 10 -34.12 15.63 -35.55
C ALA A 10 -33.54 16.74 -36.47
N GLY A 11 -32.23 16.86 -36.58
CA GLY A 11 -31.58 17.78 -37.53
C GLY A 11 -30.52 17.04 -38.33
N LEU A 12 -30.91 16.61 -39.52
CA LEU A 12 -30.16 15.81 -40.49
C LEU A 12 -29.30 16.71 -41.41
N ARG A 13 -28.25 16.09 -41.97
CA ARG A 13 -27.56 16.31 -43.27
C ARG A 13 -26.11 16.77 -43.11
N VAL A 14 -25.17 16.06 -43.75
CA VAL A 14 -24.64 16.40 -45.09
C VAL A 14 -24.00 15.13 -45.68
N LEU A 15 -24.60 14.57 -46.74
CA LEU A 15 -24.16 14.52 -48.16
C LEU A 15 -23.31 13.28 -48.52
N PHE A 16 -23.90 12.45 -49.38
CA PHE A 16 -23.24 11.38 -50.14
C PHE A 16 -22.83 11.90 -51.53
N SER A 17 -21.63 11.55 -51.97
CA SER A 17 -21.26 11.46 -53.39
C SER A 17 -21.09 9.99 -53.76
N ALA A 18 -21.79 9.58 -54.82
CA ALA A 18 -21.88 8.22 -55.32
C ALA A 18 -20.64 7.79 -56.12
N LEU A 19 -20.37 6.47 -56.15
CA LEU A 19 -20.20 5.63 -57.36
C LEU A 19 -19.58 4.27 -56.98
N GLY A 20 -20.11 3.18 -57.55
CA GLY A 20 -19.30 2.00 -57.89
C GLY A 20 -19.62 0.68 -57.16
N SER A 21 -20.46 -0.12 -57.81
CA SER A 21 -20.65 -1.58 -57.75
C SER A 21 -19.57 -2.41 -57.02
N GLY A 22 -19.99 -3.17 -56.00
CA GLY A 22 -19.18 -4.20 -55.34
C GLY A 22 -20.05 -5.11 -54.48
N ALA A 23 -19.84 -6.42 -54.59
CA ALA A 23 -20.64 -7.49 -54.02
C ALA A 23 -21.07 -7.28 -52.54
N MET A 24 -22.36 -7.47 -52.25
CA MET A 24 -22.85 -7.59 -50.87
C MET A 24 -22.40 -8.95 -50.32
N ALA A 25 -21.27 -8.98 -49.62
CA ALA A 25 -20.93 -10.06 -48.73
C ALA A 25 -21.90 -10.03 -47.55
N LEU A 26 -22.72 -11.08 -47.43
CA LEU A 26 -23.57 -11.32 -46.28
C LEU A 26 -22.66 -11.62 -45.07
N ILE A 27 -22.33 -10.58 -44.29
CA ILE A 27 -21.62 -10.75 -43.02
C ILE A 27 -22.61 -11.36 -42.03
N LEU A 28 -22.55 -12.69 -41.90
CA LEU A 28 -23.12 -13.40 -40.76
C LEU A 28 -22.41 -12.89 -39.51
N LEU A 29 -23.09 -12.03 -38.75
CA LEU A 29 -22.75 -11.73 -37.36
C LEU A 29 -22.87 -13.03 -36.57
N GLN A 30 -21.75 -13.77 -36.45
CA GLN A 30 -21.62 -14.79 -35.42
C GLN A 30 -21.68 -14.06 -34.08
N SER A 31 -22.76 -14.29 -33.34
CA SER A 31 -22.84 -13.92 -31.94
C SER A 31 -21.73 -14.69 -31.21
N GLU A 32 -20.74 -13.97 -30.69
CA GLU A 32 -19.79 -14.55 -29.76
C GLU A 32 -20.57 -15.00 -28.52
N GLY A 33 -20.78 -16.32 -28.42
CA GLY A 33 -21.27 -16.94 -27.21
C GLY A 33 -20.34 -16.63 -26.02
N PRO A 34 -20.82 -16.78 -24.78
CA PRO A 34 -20.02 -16.51 -23.61
C PRO A 34 -18.72 -17.30 -23.66
N VAL A 35 -17.59 -16.58 -23.61
CA VAL A 35 -16.26 -17.17 -23.46
C VAL A 35 -16.29 -17.99 -22.19
N LEU A 36 -16.40 -19.31 -22.36
CA LEU A 36 -16.22 -20.28 -21.28
C LEU A 36 -14.84 -19.99 -20.66
N GLY A 37 -14.86 -19.50 -19.42
CA GLY A 37 -13.66 -19.11 -18.69
C GLY A 37 -12.66 -20.25 -18.72
N ALA A 38 -11.41 -19.93 -19.09
CA ALA A 38 -10.31 -20.87 -19.05
C ALA A 38 -10.31 -21.59 -17.69
N ALA A 39 -10.17 -22.92 -17.71
CA ALA A 39 -10.07 -23.71 -16.49
C ALA A 39 -9.00 -23.11 -15.56
N PRO A 40 -9.24 -23.03 -14.24
CA PRO A 40 -8.24 -22.50 -13.32
C PRO A 40 -6.94 -23.27 -13.51
N LYS A 41 -5.82 -22.56 -13.73
CA LYS A 41 -4.51 -23.21 -13.75
C LYS A 41 -4.33 -23.99 -12.44
N ALA A 42 -3.96 -25.27 -12.55
CA ALA A 42 -3.71 -26.11 -11.38
C ALA A 42 -2.66 -25.43 -10.48
N VAL A 43 -3.00 -25.29 -9.20
CA VAL A 43 -2.09 -24.70 -8.20
C VAL A 43 -0.96 -25.69 -7.93
N VAL A 44 0.28 -25.29 -8.21
CA VAL A 44 1.46 -26.12 -7.95
C VAL A 44 1.76 -26.11 -6.45
N ARG A 45 1.70 -27.29 -5.82
CA ARG A 45 2.02 -27.47 -4.40
C ARG A 45 3.44 -28.01 -4.25
N THR A 46 4.31 -27.27 -3.58
CA THR A 46 5.64 -27.73 -3.18
C THR A 46 5.66 -28.09 -1.69
N PRO A 47 6.73 -28.66 -1.12
CA PRO A 47 6.81 -28.92 0.31
C PRO A 47 6.79 -27.65 1.19
N TYR A 48 6.93 -26.46 0.62
CA TYR A 48 6.96 -25.18 1.34
C TYR A 48 6.00 -24.18 0.70
N THR A 49 5.40 -23.31 1.52
CA THR A 49 4.71 -22.11 1.04
C THR A 49 5.40 -20.87 1.58
N VAL A 50 5.28 -19.77 0.87
CA VAL A 50 5.72 -18.46 1.34
C VAL A 50 4.62 -17.45 1.08
N LEU A 51 4.30 -16.66 2.10
CA LEU A 51 3.29 -15.60 2.07
C LEU A 51 3.98 -14.28 2.36
N GLY A 52 3.99 -13.37 1.39
CA GLY A 52 4.57 -12.05 1.47
C GLY A 52 3.53 -10.96 1.69
N TYR A 53 3.92 -9.88 2.35
CA TYR A 53 3.08 -8.71 2.60
C TYR A 53 3.92 -7.47 2.86
N ASN A 54 3.39 -6.30 2.50
CA ASN A 54 3.92 -5.01 2.96
C ASN A 54 3.40 -4.71 4.37
N ASP A 55 4.14 -3.93 5.16
CA ASP A 55 3.78 -3.66 6.56
C ASP A 55 2.87 -2.45 6.77
N LEU A 56 2.60 -1.62 5.75
CA LEU A 56 1.81 -0.37 5.86
C LEU A 56 0.56 -0.31 4.99
N GLY A 57 0.47 -1.12 3.93
CA GLY A 57 -0.54 -1.04 2.87
C GLY A 57 -0.17 -0.08 1.73
N MET A 58 0.55 1.00 2.05
CA MET A 58 1.09 1.99 1.12
C MET A 58 2.14 2.84 1.86
N HIS A 59 3.32 3.03 1.26
CA HIS A 59 4.26 4.05 1.72
C HIS A 59 4.12 5.33 0.88
N CYS A 60 4.27 6.49 1.52
CA CYS A 60 4.28 7.78 0.83
C CYS A 60 5.69 8.38 0.86
N MET A 61 6.12 9.04 -0.21
CA MET A 61 7.40 9.74 -0.27
C MET A 61 7.28 11.09 -0.95
N ASN A 62 8.25 11.98 -0.74
CA ASN A 62 8.38 13.18 -1.56
C ASN A 62 8.81 12.82 -2.98
N GLN A 63 8.31 13.56 -3.98
CA GLN A 63 8.85 13.51 -5.34
C GLN A 63 10.22 14.20 -5.43
N ASP A 64 10.33 15.36 -4.77
CA ASP A 64 11.52 16.22 -4.72
C ASP A 64 11.95 16.51 -3.27
N PHE A 65 13.26 16.44 -3.01
CA PHE A 65 13.88 16.56 -1.70
C PHE A 65 14.73 17.83 -1.52
N SER A 66 14.70 18.75 -2.49
CA SER A 66 15.55 19.95 -2.47
C SER A 66 15.09 21.02 -1.48
N GLU A 67 13.82 21.01 -1.10
CA GLU A 67 13.23 22.03 -0.23
C GLU A 67 12.65 21.48 1.07
N ILE A 68 11.90 20.38 1.00
CA ILE A 68 11.30 19.72 2.17
C ILE A 68 11.36 18.20 2.04
N CYS A 69 11.35 17.51 3.18
CA CYS A 69 11.18 16.07 3.26
C CYS A 69 10.13 15.74 4.32
N ILE A 70 9.01 15.18 3.87
CA ILE A 70 7.96 14.58 4.70
C ILE A 70 8.37 13.14 4.99
N LEU A 71 8.54 12.33 3.93
CA LEU A 71 8.97 10.95 4.03
C LEU A 71 9.97 10.61 2.89
N PRO A 72 11.02 9.83 3.19
CA PRO A 72 12.00 9.37 2.21
C PRO A 72 11.45 8.22 1.35
N PRO A 73 12.14 7.86 0.25
CA PRO A 73 11.91 6.57 -0.41
C PRO A 73 12.14 5.44 0.60
N PHE A 74 11.10 4.66 0.86
CA PHE A 74 11.13 3.60 1.86
C PHE A 74 10.02 2.59 1.59
N ASN A 75 10.24 1.33 1.91
CA ASN A 75 9.20 0.33 2.03
C ASN A 75 9.72 -0.82 2.88
N THR A 76 8.83 -1.49 3.60
CA THR A 76 9.16 -2.74 4.29
C THR A 76 8.36 -3.88 3.69
N LEU A 77 9.09 -4.86 3.14
CA LEU A 77 8.55 -6.11 2.68
C LEU A 77 8.76 -7.18 3.76
N ARG A 78 7.74 -7.97 4.04
CA ARG A 78 7.78 -9.11 4.96
C ARG A 78 7.35 -10.39 4.28
N ALA A 79 7.79 -11.52 4.84
CA ALA A 79 7.41 -12.85 4.37
C ALA A 79 7.34 -13.84 5.53
N GLN A 80 6.39 -14.78 5.49
CA GLN A 80 6.40 -15.99 6.30
C GLN A 80 6.58 -17.22 5.42
N VAL A 81 7.54 -18.06 5.78
CA VAL A 81 7.78 -19.36 5.15
C VAL A 81 7.22 -20.46 6.03
N ILE A 82 6.39 -21.32 5.46
CA ILE A 82 5.72 -22.42 6.15
C ILE A 82 6.09 -23.71 5.43
N LYS A 83 6.64 -24.68 6.17
CA LYS A 83 6.80 -26.04 5.68
C LYS A 83 5.44 -26.73 5.76
N ARG A 84 4.95 -27.22 4.62
CA ARG A 84 3.67 -27.92 4.55
C ARG A 84 3.76 -29.26 5.28
N GLY A 85 2.68 -29.64 5.93
CA GLY A 85 2.52 -30.91 6.65
C GLY A 85 1.05 -31.15 6.96
N GLU A 86 0.70 -32.29 7.56
CA GLU A 86 -0.63 -32.42 8.19
C GLU A 86 -0.76 -31.35 9.28
N GLU A 87 0.31 -31.20 10.09
CA GLU A 87 0.57 -30.06 10.95
C GLU A 87 1.70 -29.18 10.37
N PRO A 88 1.38 -28.02 9.76
CA PRO A 88 2.36 -27.12 9.15
C PRO A 88 3.27 -26.51 10.19
N LYS A 89 4.51 -26.21 9.81
CA LYS A 89 5.48 -25.57 10.70
C LYS A 89 6.02 -24.29 10.08
N ILE A 90 5.94 -23.18 10.82
CA ILE A 90 6.61 -21.94 10.43
C ILE A 90 8.11 -22.18 10.50
N VAL A 91 8.78 -21.99 9.37
CA VAL A 91 10.23 -22.06 9.26
C VAL A 91 10.80 -20.81 9.94
N LYS A 92 11.97 -20.93 10.58
CA LYS A 92 12.63 -19.78 11.25
C LYS A 92 14.11 -19.65 10.86
N SER A 93 14.70 -20.73 10.37
CA SER A 93 16.11 -20.83 9.97
C SER A 93 16.28 -21.96 8.95
N GLY A 94 17.49 -22.15 8.44
CA GLY A 94 17.80 -23.23 7.47
C GLY A 94 17.34 -22.97 6.04
N VAL A 95 16.80 -21.78 5.76
CA VAL A 95 16.44 -21.31 4.42
C VAL A 95 17.00 -19.91 4.17
N THR A 96 17.20 -19.58 2.90
CA THR A 96 17.50 -18.23 2.44
C THR A 96 16.26 -17.65 1.77
N VAL A 97 15.82 -16.48 2.22
CA VAL A 97 14.70 -15.75 1.63
C VAL A 97 15.24 -14.53 0.89
N ASN A 98 15.06 -14.49 -0.43
CA ASN A 98 15.48 -13.39 -1.29
C ASN A 98 14.25 -12.66 -1.84
N TYR A 99 14.38 -11.36 -2.07
CA TYR A 99 13.39 -10.57 -2.77
C TYR A 99 14.02 -9.81 -3.94
N SER A 100 13.19 -9.49 -4.93
CA SER A 100 13.49 -8.54 -5.99
C SER A 100 12.24 -7.80 -6.43
N ILE A 101 12.39 -6.65 -7.09
CA ILE A 101 11.29 -5.91 -7.70
C ILE A 101 11.50 -5.91 -9.22
N PRO A 102 10.94 -6.91 -9.95
CA PRO A 102 11.07 -6.99 -11.40
C PRO A 102 10.60 -5.70 -12.08
N GLY A 103 11.42 -5.17 -12.99
CA GLY A 103 11.12 -3.92 -13.72
C GLY A 103 11.45 -2.62 -12.98
N ASN A 104 11.99 -2.70 -11.76
CA ASN A 104 12.49 -1.55 -11.02
C ASN A 104 13.77 -1.90 -10.25
N THR A 105 14.91 -1.62 -10.87
CA THR A 105 16.24 -2.00 -10.37
C THR A 105 17.05 -0.81 -9.84
N ILE A 106 16.70 0.41 -10.23
CA ILE A 106 17.43 1.65 -9.90
C ILE A 106 16.43 2.74 -9.50
N SER A 107 16.62 3.37 -8.36
CA SER A 107 15.81 4.51 -7.89
C SER A 107 16.55 5.85 -7.96
N SER A 108 17.88 5.85 -7.92
CA SER A 108 18.73 7.05 -7.88
C SER A 108 18.67 7.93 -9.12
N SER A 109 18.16 7.40 -10.23
CA SER A 109 17.89 8.17 -11.45
C SER A 109 16.46 8.72 -11.55
N LYS A 110 15.62 8.49 -10.52
CA LYS A 110 14.17 8.79 -10.54
C LYS A 110 13.76 9.87 -9.54
N THR A 111 14.66 10.23 -8.62
CA THR A 111 14.47 11.28 -7.61
C THR A 111 15.83 11.83 -7.20
N ASN A 112 15.87 13.01 -6.58
CA ASN A 112 17.07 13.65 -6.05
C ASN A 112 17.36 13.31 -4.58
N PHE A 113 16.67 12.33 -3.98
CA PHE A 113 16.83 11.93 -2.58
C PHE A 113 18.29 11.77 -2.14
N TRP A 114 19.10 10.97 -2.85
CA TRP A 114 20.49 10.69 -2.46
C TRP A 114 21.38 11.94 -2.46
N THR A 115 21.06 12.95 -3.28
CA THR A 115 21.76 14.24 -3.29
C THR A 115 21.54 14.99 -1.97
N TYR A 116 20.32 14.92 -1.42
CA TYR A 116 19.92 15.68 -0.23
C TYR A 116 19.94 14.86 1.07
N ALA A 117 20.11 13.54 0.98
CA ALA A 117 20.20 12.64 2.13
C ALA A 117 21.23 13.06 3.19
N PRO A 118 22.47 13.52 2.86
CA PRO A 118 23.41 13.98 3.88
C PRO A 118 22.85 15.12 4.74
N LYS A 119 22.16 16.08 4.12
CA LYS A 119 21.59 17.24 4.83
C LYS A 119 20.31 16.91 5.58
N LEU A 120 19.51 15.97 5.06
CA LEU A 120 18.23 15.58 5.66
C LEU A 120 18.39 14.54 6.77
N PHE A 121 19.30 13.58 6.63
CA PHE A 121 19.45 12.42 7.51
C PHE A 121 20.85 12.31 8.15
N GLY A 122 21.73 13.30 7.94
CA GLY A 122 23.00 13.42 8.65
C GLY A 122 24.13 12.51 8.13
N ALA A 123 23.89 11.70 7.10
CA ALA A 123 24.90 10.83 6.52
C ALA A 123 24.71 10.68 5.00
N PRO A 124 25.81 10.59 4.23
CA PRO A 124 25.72 10.23 2.82
C PRO A 124 25.23 8.80 2.67
N LEU A 125 24.38 8.58 1.66
CA LEU A 125 23.90 7.26 1.27
C LEU A 125 24.46 6.92 -0.10
N ALA A 126 24.96 5.69 -0.26
CA ALA A 126 25.29 5.18 -1.58
C ALA A 126 24.03 5.15 -2.46
N LYS A 127 24.19 5.42 -3.76
CA LYS A 127 23.09 5.36 -4.72
C LYS A 127 22.38 4.00 -4.64
N ASP A 128 21.05 4.06 -4.69
CA ASP A 128 20.14 2.90 -4.67
C ASP A 128 20.17 2.08 -3.38
N VAL A 129 20.83 2.59 -2.33
CA VAL A 129 20.78 2.04 -0.98
C VAL A 129 19.79 2.87 -0.17
N GLY A 130 18.85 2.20 0.49
CA GLY A 130 17.90 2.84 1.39
C GLY A 130 18.48 3.04 2.79
N LEU A 131 17.72 3.73 3.64
CA LEU A 131 18.18 4.17 4.97
C LEU A 131 18.61 3.05 5.93
N THR A 132 18.19 1.82 5.66
CA THR A 132 18.49 0.61 6.43
C THR A 132 19.50 -0.32 5.72
N GLY A 133 20.10 0.12 4.61
CA GLY A 133 21.09 -0.65 3.85
C GLY A 133 20.52 -1.56 2.75
N ASN A 134 19.20 -1.75 2.68
CA ASN A 134 18.57 -2.58 1.66
C ASN A 134 18.46 -1.86 0.30
N ARG A 135 18.36 -2.66 -0.77
CA ARG A 135 18.24 -2.21 -2.17
C ARG A 135 16.92 -2.68 -2.78
N LEU A 136 16.74 -2.55 -4.09
CA LEU A 136 15.55 -3.02 -4.83
C LEU A 136 15.50 -4.56 -4.96
N SER A 137 16.60 -5.22 -4.63
CA SER A 137 16.70 -6.67 -4.46
C SER A 137 17.69 -6.98 -3.34
N GLY A 138 17.57 -8.14 -2.73
CA GLY A 138 18.46 -8.55 -1.66
C GLY A 138 17.95 -9.74 -0.88
N LYS A 139 18.67 -10.03 0.22
CA LYS A 139 18.32 -11.09 1.17
C LYS A 139 17.48 -10.49 2.30
N MET A 140 16.38 -11.15 2.65
CA MET A 140 15.57 -10.77 3.81
C MET A 140 16.22 -11.33 5.09
N VAL A 141 16.07 -10.60 6.20
CA VAL A 141 16.59 -10.99 7.51
C VAL A 141 15.46 -11.51 8.39
N THR A 142 15.73 -12.48 9.27
CA THR A 142 14.72 -12.92 10.25
C THR A 142 14.42 -11.79 11.24
N THR A 143 13.15 -11.63 11.60
CA THR A 143 12.70 -10.62 12.56
C THR A 143 12.70 -11.13 14.01
N GLY A 144 12.83 -12.45 14.21
CA GLY A 144 12.52 -13.11 15.49
C GLY A 144 11.03 -13.32 15.78
N ASN A 145 10.13 -12.79 14.95
CA ASN A 145 8.68 -12.82 15.13
C ASN A 145 7.99 -13.77 14.15
N ASN A 146 8.58 -14.93 13.86
CA ASN A 146 8.07 -15.91 12.90
C ASN A 146 7.98 -15.39 11.44
N ASP A 147 8.71 -14.33 11.08
CA ASP A 147 8.78 -13.77 9.73
C ASP A 147 10.20 -13.31 9.35
N TRP A 148 10.35 -12.95 8.08
CA TRP A 148 11.52 -12.33 7.49
C TRP A 148 11.14 -10.95 6.98
N SER A 149 12.10 -10.02 6.97
CA SER A 149 11.88 -8.66 6.51
C SER A 149 13.04 -8.11 5.68
N ALA A 150 12.70 -7.25 4.73
CA ALA A 150 13.59 -6.28 4.13
C ALA A 150 12.98 -4.90 4.33
N THR A 151 13.47 -4.19 5.36
CA THR A 151 13.06 -2.82 5.70
C THR A 151 13.78 -1.81 4.84
N GLY A 152 13.21 -0.63 4.61
CA GLY A 152 13.87 0.50 3.97
C GLY A 152 14.33 0.25 2.54
N ILE A 153 13.57 -0.52 1.79
CA ILE A 153 13.73 -0.64 0.33
C ILE A 153 13.48 0.73 -0.29
N PRO A 154 14.43 1.35 -1.02
CA PRO A 154 14.28 2.71 -1.54
C PRO A 154 13.52 2.70 -2.86
N ILE A 155 12.37 2.03 -2.92
CA ILE A 155 11.52 1.98 -4.12
C ILE A 155 10.88 3.34 -4.39
N THR A 156 10.73 3.68 -5.66
CA THR A 156 9.99 4.85 -6.14
C THR A 156 8.78 4.38 -6.95
N PRO A 157 7.71 5.20 -7.09
CA PRO A 157 6.56 4.83 -7.92
C PRO A 157 6.92 4.73 -9.42
N LEU A 158 8.06 5.27 -9.85
CA LEU A 158 8.54 5.07 -11.23
C LEU A 158 9.29 3.74 -11.40
N THR A 159 8.87 2.96 -12.39
CA THR A 159 9.61 1.80 -12.90
C THR A 159 10.87 2.23 -13.66
N ASP A 160 11.74 1.29 -14.06
CA ASP A 160 12.94 1.61 -14.85
C ASP A 160 12.61 2.25 -16.20
N LYS A 161 11.41 1.96 -16.74
CA LYS A 161 10.85 2.58 -17.94
C LYS A 161 10.23 3.97 -17.68
N LYS A 162 10.37 4.50 -16.45
CA LYS A 162 9.77 5.77 -15.99
C LYS A 162 8.23 5.78 -16.08
N ILE A 163 7.61 4.61 -16.08
CA ILE A 163 6.15 4.48 -15.95
C ILE A 163 5.79 4.56 -14.47
N ASN A 164 4.80 5.40 -14.15
CA ASN A 164 4.24 5.51 -12.80
C ASN A 164 3.40 4.26 -12.49
N ASP A 165 3.92 3.40 -11.63
CA ASP A 165 3.28 2.20 -11.11
C ASP A 165 3.42 2.19 -9.57
N PRO A 166 2.38 2.61 -8.85
CA PRO A 166 2.41 2.60 -7.39
C PRO A 166 2.28 1.22 -6.75
N PHE A 167 1.96 0.18 -7.51
CA PHE A 167 1.58 -1.16 -7.02
C PHE A 167 2.49 -2.27 -7.55
N GLN A 168 3.78 -1.96 -7.66
CA GLN A 168 4.79 -2.88 -8.18
C GLN A 168 4.85 -4.18 -7.38
N LEU A 169 4.84 -5.31 -8.09
CA LEU A 169 4.98 -6.64 -7.49
C LEU A 169 6.44 -6.96 -7.23
N SER A 170 6.76 -7.30 -5.99
CA SER A 170 7.98 -8.04 -5.68
C SER A 170 7.86 -9.51 -6.08
N ARG A 171 9.01 -10.14 -6.28
CA ARG A 171 9.16 -11.59 -6.30
C ARG A 171 9.93 -12.00 -5.05
N ILE A 172 9.37 -12.91 -4.28
CA ILE A 172 10.02 -13.52 -3.11
C ILE A 172 10.35 -14.98 -3.46
N VAL A 173 11.59 -15.37 -3.21
CA VAL A 173 12.11 -16.71 -3.50
C VAL A 173 12.73 -17.29 -2.24
N VAL A 174 12.32 -18.50 -1.89
CA VAL A 174 12.88 -19.27 -0.77
C VAL A 174 13.76 -20.38 -1.32
N GLN A 175 15.00 -20.42 -0.84
CA GLN A 175 15.96 -21.46 -1.16
C GLN A 175 16.32 -22.27 0.09
N ASP A 176 16.46 -23.58 -0.06
CA ASP A 176 16.97 -24.44 1.01
C ASP A 176 18.50 -24.33 1.17
N SER A 177 19.08 -25.14 2.05
CA SER A 177 20.53 -25.18 2.29
C SER A 177 21.36 -25.64 1.09
N SER A 178 20.76 -26.33 0.11
CA SER A 178 21.41 -26.73 -1.14
C SER A 178 21.36 -25.63 -2.22
N GLY A 179 20.60 -24.56 -1.98
CA GLY A 179 20.35 -23.49 -2.94
C GLY A 179 19.18 -23.76 -3.89
N GLN A 180 18.48 -24.89 -3.76
CA GLN A 180 17.31 -25.21 -4.56
C GLN A 180 16.13 -24.31 -4.15
N THR A 181 15.42 -23.75 -5.14
CA THR A 181 14.18 -23.00 -4.88
C THR A 181 13.08 -23.95 -4.43
N VAL A 182 12.56 -23.73 -3.23
CA VAL A 182 11.52 -24.59 -2.61
C VAL A 182 10.15 -23.92 -2.56
N ALA A 183 10.10 -22.59 -2.60
CA ALA A 183 8.86 -21.83 -2.68
C ALA A 183 9.07 -20.45 -3.31
N THR A 184 8.03 -19.92 -3.94
CA THR A 184 8.01 -18.56 -4.46
C THR A 184 6.66 -17.92 -4.23
N THR A 185 6.63 -16.60 -4.03
CA THR A 185 5.40 -15.81 -4.05
C THR A 185 5.66 -14.43 -4.62
N GLN A 186 4.60 -13.64 -4.72
CA GLN A 186 4.65 -12.23 -5.08
C GLN A 186 3.90 -11.44 -4.02
N ALA A 187 4.35 -10.21 -3.77
CA ALA A 187 3.64 -9.28 -2.89
C ALA A 187 3.86 -7.85 -3.38
N VAL A 188 2.84 -7.02 -3.28
CA VAL A 188 2.94 -5.61 -3.67
C VAL A 188 3.90 -4.88 -2.73
N VAL A 189 4.76 -4.02 -3.29
CA VAL A 189 5.65 -3.10 -2.57
C VAL A 189 5.15 -1.67 -2.86
N PRO A 190 4.06 -1.24 -2.20
CA PRO A 190 3.30 -0.08 -2.63
C PRO A 190 3.99 1.22 -2.23
N VAL A 191 4.18 2.13 -3.19
CA VAL A 191 4.78 3.44 -2.94
C VAL A 191 4.12 4.51 -3.81
N SER A 192 3.85 5.67 -3.23
CA SER A 192 3.31 6.83 -3.94
C SER A 192 4.00 8.11 -3.51
N TRP A 193 4.04 9.08 -4.42
CA TRP A 193 4.38 10.47 -4.11
C TRP A 193 3.19 11.41 -4.30
N GLU A 194 1.98 10.86 -4.43
CA GLU A 194 0.76 11.62 -4.56
C GLU A 194 0.44 12.33 -3.24
N ILE A 195 0.79 13.61 -3.17
CA ILE A 195 0.53 14.50 -2.04
C ILE A 195 0.09 15.85 -2.61
N ASN A 196 -1.21 16.16 -2.53
CA ASN A 196 -1.78 17.29 -3.27
C ASN A 196 -1.75 18.61 -2.48
N CYS A 197 -0.60 18.96 -1.88
CA CYS A 197 -0.43 20.23 -1.14
C CYS A 197 -0.72 21.47 -2.01
N ASN A 198 -0.48 21.35 -3.32
CA ASN A 198 -0.74 22.37 -4.34
C ASN A 198 -2.21 22.78 -4.45
N LEU A 199 -3.16 22.00 -3.90
CA LEU A 199 -4.57 22.39 -3.83
C LEU A 199 -4.77 23.70 -3.03
N CYS A 200 -3.90 24.00 -2.08
CA CYS A 200 -3.99 25.20 -1.23
C CYS A 200 -2.68 25.98 -1.07
N HIS A 201 -1.53 25.34 -1.33
CA HIS A 201 -0.21 25.98 -1.36
C HIS A 201 0.19 26.23 -2.81
N ASN A 202 -0.38 27.29 -3.39
CA ASN A 202 -0.31 27.63 -4.80
C ASN A 202 -0.04 29.12 -5.04
N THR A 203 0.62 29.80 -4.09
CA THR A 203 0.99 31.21 -4.24
C THR A 203 1.81 31.42 -5.52
N PRO A 204 1.38 32.29 -6.46
CA PRO A 204 2.10 32.50 -7.70
C PRO A 204 3.55 32.95 -7.51
N GLY A 205 4.46 32.44 -8.35
CA GLY A 205 5.87 32.82 -8.37
C GLY A 205 6.75 32.07 -7.35
N ILE A 206 6.21 31.16 -6.55
CA ILE A 206 6.98 30.31 -5.64
C ILE A 206 6.55 28.85 -5.73
N THR A 207 7.43 27.93 -5.31
CA THR A 207 7.11 26.51 -5.25
C THR A 207 6.14 26.20 -4.10
N VAL A 208 5.44 25.06 -4.19
CA VAL A 208 4.57 24.54 -3.12
C VAL A 208 5.33 24.44 -1.79
N ALA A 209 6.55 23.91 -1.82
CA ALA A 209 7.40 23.77 -0.64
C ALA A 209 7.82 25.14 -0.05
N THR A 210 8.17 26.11 -0.89
CA THR A 210 8.42 27.49 -0.45
C THR A 210 7.19 28.09 0.22
N ASP A 211 6.01 27.95 -0.38
CA ASP A 211 4.76 28.46 0.19
C ASP A 211 4.47 27.84 1.56
N ILE A 212 4.65 26.51 1.70
CA ILE A 212 4.54 25.81 2.99
C ILE A 212 5.50 26.39 4.02
N LEU A 213 6.79 26.48 3.71
CA LEU A 213 7.81 26.96 4.64
C LEU A 213 7.61 28.43 5.01
N ARG A 214 7.23 29.29 4.07
CA ARG A 214 6.94 30.70 4.33
C ARG A 214 5.76 30.88 5.28
N LYS A 215 4.67 30.14 5.05
CA LYS A 215 3.50 30.13 5.94
C LYS A 215 3.84 29.55 7.31
N HIS A 216 4.70 28.53 7.36
CA HIS A 216 5.21 27.98 8.62
C HIS A 216 6.02 29.02 9.40
N ASP A 217 6.98 29.67 8.74
CA ASP A 217 7.82 30.73 9.30
C ASP A 217 6.98 31.89 9.83
N LYS A 218 6.00 32.37 9.05
CA LYS A 218 5.07 33.42 9.49
C LYS A 218 4.26 33.02 10.73
N LYS A 219 3.80 31.78 10.81
CA LYS A 219 2.94 31.31 11.90
C LYS A 219 3.71 31.00 13.18
N HIS A 220 4.93 30.50 13.07
CA HIS A 220 5.71 29.95 14.18
C HIS A 220 6.98 30.76 14.50
N GLY A 221 7.24 31.85 13.79
CA GLY A 221 8.44 32.69 13.98
C GLY A 221 9.74 31.99 13.59
N THR A 222 9.67 30.95 12.75
CA THR A 222 10.85 30.21 12.27
C THR A 222 11.49 30.90 11.05
N LYS A 223 12.64 30.38 10.60
CA LYS A 223 13.36 30.84 9.38
C LYS A 223 13.71 29.66 8.46
N LEU A 224 12.82 28.66 8.40
CA LEU A 224 13.03 27.39 7.72
C LEU A 224 13.08 27.55 6.19
N GLU A 225 12.44 28.57 5.61
CA GLU A 225 12.55 28.85 4.17
C GLU A 225 14.01 29.06 3.74
N HIS A 226 14.83 29.69 4.59
CA HIS A 226 16.26 29.90 4.35
C HIS A 226 17.14 28.69 4.74
N ALA A 227 16.58 27.69 5.41
CA ALA A 227 17.31 26.52 5.90
C ALA A 227 17.17 25.28 4.98
N LYS A 228 16.41 25.38 3.89
CA LYS A 228 16.12 24.30 2.93
C LYS A 228 17.36 23.47 2.51
N PRO A 229 17.23 22.15 2.31
CA PRO A 229 16.03 21.35 2.57
C PRO A 229 15.76 21.15 4.06
N VAL A 230 14.47 21.01 4.40
CA VAL A 230 13.99 20.81 5.78
C VAL A 230 13.38 19.42 5.92
N LEU A 231 13.94 18.60 6.81
CA LEU A 231 13.27 17.38 7.27
C LEU A 231 12.20 17.78 8.30
N CYS A 232 10.91 17.55 7.98
CA CYS A 232 9.81 17.88 8.88
C CYS A 232 9.96 17.17 10.24
N ALA A 233 10.38 15.90 10.18
CA ALA A 233 10.65 15.06 11.33
C ALA A 233 11.89 15.49 12.16
N GLY A 234 12.69 16.45 11.67
CA GLY A 234 13.81 17.02 12.41
C GLY A 234 13.38 17.95 13.56
N CYS A 235 12.13 18.44 13.53
CA CYS A 235 11.52 19.19 14.63
C CYS A 235 10.29 18.50 15.21
N HIS A 236 9.46 17.91 14.35
CA HIS A 236 8.25 17.21 14.78
C HIS A 236 8.52 15.73 15.02
N ALA A 237 8.08 15.18 16.14
CA ALA A 237 8.21 13.73 16.37
C ALA A 237 7.47 12.94 15.28
N ASP A 238 8.10 11.91 14.72
CA ASP A 238 7.51 11.00 13.76
C ASP A 238 7.95 9.56 14.04
N PRO A 239 7.07 8.75 14.65
CA PRO A 239 7.34 7.34 14.91
C PRO A 239 7.65 6.52 13.65
N ALA A 240 7.16 6.90 12.46
CA ALA A 240 7.48 6.18 11.23
C ALA A 240 8.96 6.33 10.83
N LEU A 241 9.60 7.42 11.24
CA LEU A 241 11.03 7.67 11.04
C LEU A 241 11.86 7.44 12.32
N GLY A 242 11.24 6.98 13.41
CA GLY A 242 11.90 6.79 14.70
C GLY A 242 12.40 8.09 15.35
N THR A 243 11.87 9.25 14.93
CA THR A 243 12.31 10.56 15.43
C THR A 243 11.51 10.98 16.66
N THR A 244 12.21 11.49 17.68
CA THR A 244 11.58 11.96 18.93
C THR A 244 11.04 13.39 18.84
N GLY A 245 11.44 14.14 17.81
CA GLY A 245 11.14 15.57 17.68
C GLY A 245 11.83 16.43 18.74
N LYS A 246 11.46 17.72 18.77
CA LYS A 246 11.94 18.70 19.75
C LYS A 246 10.94 18.85 20.91
N PRO A 247 11.43 19.20 22.12
CA PRO A 247 10.55 19.54 23.24
C PRO A 247 9.53 20.62 22.85
N ASN A 248 8.30 20.50 23.35
CA ASN A 248 7.18 21.44 23.11
C ASN A 248 6.75 21.61 21.64
N VAL A 249 7.20 20.74 20.73
CA VAL A 249 6.72 20.68 19.35
C VAL A 249 5.82 19.46 19.21
N SER A 250 4.61 19.65 18.68
CA SER A 250 3.67 18.52 18.50
C SER A 250 4.22 17.51 17.49
N ALA A 251 3.83 16.24 17.61
CA ALA A 251 4.17 15.24 16.61
C ALA A 251 3.70 15.66 15.21
N PHE A 252 4.38 15.17 14.17
CA PHE A 252 4.20 15.66 12.80
C PHE A 252 2.75 15.48 12.32
N SER A 253 2.18 14.30 12.57
CA SER A 253 0.78 14.03 12.27
C SER A 253 -0.16 15.00 12.99
N HIS A 254 0.03 15.30 14.28
CA HIS A 254 -0.82 16.25 15.00
C HIS A 254 -0.74 17.65 14.39
N ALA A 255 0.48 18.12 14.09
CA ALA A 255 0.72 19.44 13.51
C ALA A 255 0.00 19.57 12.16
N MET A 256 0.16 18.57 11.29
CA MET A 256 -0.46 18.55 9.97
C MET A 256 -1.98 18.48 10.06
N HIS A 257 -2.53 17.50 10.77
CA HIS A 257 -3.98 17.29 10.78
C HIS A 257 -4.72 18.46 11.44
N ARG A 258 -4.24 18.95 12.60
CA ARG A 258 -4.88 20.09 13.29
C ARG A 258 -4.79 21.39 12.49
N SER A 259 -3.65 21.65 11.86
CA SER A 259 -3.49 22.88 11.08
C SER A 259 -4.49 22.91 9.93
N HIS A 260 -4.84 21.77 9.34
CA HIS A 260 -5.69 21.70 8.14
C HIS A 260 -7.17 21.37 8.42
N ALA A 261 -7.52 20.80 9.57
CA ALA A 261 -8.86 20.26 9.85
C ALA A 261 -10.01 21.23 9.51
N ASP A 262 -9.94 22.48 9.97
CA ASP A 262 -11.01 23.47 9.73
C ASP A 262 -11.03 24.03 8.29
N ARG A 263 -9.99 23.75 7.49
CA ARG A 263 -9.90 24.17 6.08
C ARG A 263 -10.46 23.12 5.14
N MET A 264 -10.45 21.84 5.54
CA MET A 264 -10.89 20.73 4.70
C MET A 264 -12.38 20.79 4.34
N ALA A 265 -13.21 21.31 5.25
CA ALA A 265 -14.65 21.50 5.00
C ALA A 265 -14.95 22.47 3.84
N LYS A 266 -13.95 23.24 3.38
CA LYS A 266 -14.11 24.25 2.33
C LYS A 266 -13.73 23.74 0.94
N LEU A 267 -13.22 22.52 0.81
CA LEU A 267 -12.87 21.94 -0.49
C LEU A 267 -14.10 21.28 -1.11
N PRO A 268 -14.64 21.80 -2.23
CA PRO A 268 -15.72 21.13 -2.93
C PRO A 268 -15.23 19.79 -3.53
N ASN A 269 -16.13 18.82 -3.63
CA ASN A 269 -16.02 17.63 -4.49
C ASN A 269 -15.01 16.52 -4.07
N PHE A 270 -14.53 16.47 -2.82
CA PHE A 270 -13.85 15.27 -2.31
C PHE A 270 -14.84 14.34 -1.58
N LYS A 271 -15.09 13.14 -2.11
CA LYS A 271 -15.86 12.09 -1.40
C LYS A 271 -15.16 11.66 -0.10
N ASN A 272 -13.83 11.69 -0.10
CA ASN A 272 -12.98 11.44 1.06
C ASN A 272 -11.94 12.57 1.18
N ALA A 273 -12.09 13.43 2.18
CA ALA A 273 -11.20 14.58 2.38
C ALA A 273 -9.75 14.17 2.68
N CYS A 274 -9.51 12.94 3.19
CA CYS A 274 -8.16 12.44 3.45
C CYS A 274 -7.31 12.39 2.16
N TYR A 275 -7.95 12.17 1.00
CA TYR A 275 -7.28 12.08 -0.31
C TYR A 275 -6.80 13.43 -0.87
N ALA A 276 -7.12 14.54 -0.20
CA ALA A 276 -6.50 15.82 -0.53
C ALA A 276 -5.01 15.86 -0.17
N CYS A 277 -4.56 15.02 0.77
CA CYS A 277 -3.16 14.97 1.20
C CYS A 277 -2.54 13.58 1.11
N HIS A 278 -3.36 12.53 1.27
CA HIS A 278 -2.92 11.14 1.14
C HIS A 278 -3.21 10.62 -0.27
N PRO A 279 -2.44 9.62 -0.76
CA PRO A 279 -2.65 9.07 -2.09
C PRO A 279 -4.06 8.50 -2.23
N GLY A 280 -4.82 8.94 -3.22
CA GLY A 280 -6.21 8.51 -3.32
C GLY A 280 -7.06 9.08 -4.43
N VAL A 281 -6.67 10.20 -5.03
CA VAL A 281 -7.28 10.69 -6.27
C VAL A 281 -6.81 9.86 -7.45
N GLN A 282 -5.54 9.43 -7.43
CA GLN A 282 -4.95 8.61 -8.49
C GLN A 282 -4.54 7.22 -8.00
N THR A 283 -3.93 7.15 -6.82
CA THR A 283 -3.26 5.95 -6.33
C THR A 283 -4.14 5.10 -5.41
N GLU A 284 -5.30 5.59 -4.96
CA GLU A 284 -6.23 4.81 -4.11
C GLU A 284 -5.53 4.05 -2.96
N CYS A 285 -4.95 4.75 -1.98
CA CYS A 285 -4.22 4.13 -0.87
C CYS A 285 -5.03 2.99 -0.20
N GLN A 286 -6.32 3.25 0.05
CA GLN A 286 -7.28 2.22 0.44
C GLN A 286 -7.91 1.58 -0.81
N ARG A 287 -7.64 0.29 -0.98
CA ARG A 287 -8.07 -0.54 -2.13
C ARG A 287 -8.51 -1.94 -1.71
N ASP A 288 -8.89 -2.10 -0.45
CA ASP A 288 -9.30 -3.37 0.14
C ASP A 288 -10.80 -3.63 0.04
N VAL A 289 -11.23 -4.82 0.46
CA VAL A 289 -12.65 -5.24 0.46
C VAL A 289 -13.60 -4.24 1.15
N HIS A 290 -13.15 -3.46 2.13
CA HIS A 290 -13.99 -2.50 2.84
C HIS A 290 -14.37 -1.31 1.94
N VAL A 291 -13.51 -0.88 1.01
CA VAL A 291 -13.86 0.20 0.06
C VAL A 291 -15.04 -0.20 -0.82
N THR A 292 -15.15 -1.49 -1.19
CA THR A 292 -16.28 -2.05 -1.95
C THR A 292 -17.61 -2.00 -1.17
N LYS A 293 -17.54 -1.76 0.14
CA LYS A 293 -18.67 -1.61 1.06
C LYS A 293 -18.88 -0.17 1.51
N ASN A 294 -18.28 0.80 0.82
CA ASN A 294 -18.32 2.23 1.15
C ASN A 294 -17.76 2.54 2.55
N ILE A 295 -16.89 1.69 3.09
CA ILE A 295 -16.14 1.98 4.32
C ILE A 295 -14.86 2.69 3.91
N THR A 296 -14.72 3.93 4.37
CA THR A 296 -13.64 4.85 4.05
C THR A 296 -12.72 5.07 5.27
N CYS A 297 -11.66 5.85 5.09
CA CYS A 297 -10.70 6.19 6.16
C CYS A 297 -11.38 6.64 7.46
N VAL A 298 -12.41 7.50 7.36
CA VAL A 298 -13.07 8.08 8.53
C VAL A 298 -13.87 7.07 9.36
N ASN A 299 -14.28 5.96 8.75
CA ASN A 299 -15.03 4.93 9.46
C ASN A 299 -14.15 4.15 10.45
N CYS A 300 -12.83 4.13 10.25
CA CYS A 300 -11.88 3.47 11.14
C CYS A 300 -11.06 4.48 11.95
N HIS A 301 -10.53 5.52 11.29
CA HIS A 301 -9.61 6.49 11.91
C HIS A 301 -10.31 7.71 12.53
N GLY A 302 -11.58 7.94 12.21
CA GLY A 302 -12.27 9.18 12.54
C GLY A 302 -11.93 10.32 11.58
N ASP A 303 -12.43 11.53 11.87
CA ASP A 303 -12.17 12.72 11.07
C ASP A 303 -10.76 13.29 11.27
N MET A 304 -10.44 14.39 10.56
CA MET A 304 -9.14 15.05 10.67
C MET A 304 -8.84 15.55 12.10
N LYS A 305 -9.85 15.90 12.89
CA LYS A 305 -9.67 16.34 14.29
C LYS A 305 -9.34 15.15 15.18
N ALA A 306 -9.99 14.01 14.96
CA ALA A 306 -9.71 12.75 15.64
C ALA A 306 -8.28 12.28 15.37
N VAL A 307 -7.85 12.24 14.09
CA VAL A 307 -6.48 11.88 13.71
C VAL A 307 -5.45 12.89 14.25
N GLY A 308 -5.83 14.17 14.30
CA GLY A 308 -5.02 15.23 14.89
C GLY A 308 -5.03 15.28 16.42
N ASN A 309 -5.71 14.38 17.13
CA ASN A 309 -5.77 14.41 18.60
C ASN A 309 -4.41 14.06 19.22
N THR A 310 -3.91 14.88 20.15
CA THR A 310 -2.63 14.66 20.84
C THR A 310 -2.64 13.50 21.81
N ALA A 311 -3.82 13.03 22.22
CA ALA A 311 -3.95 11.80 23.00
C ALA A 311 -3.63 10.53 22.17
N ARG A 312 -3.64 10.64 20.84
CA ARG A 312 -3.32 9.55 19.91
C ARG A 312 -1.85 9.58 19.54
N ARG A 313 -1.15 8.46 19.58
CA ARG A 313 0.22 8.32 19.06
C ARG A 313 0.17 7.85 17.60
N PRO A 314 0.61 8.66 16.62
CA PRO A 314 0.59 8.29 15.21
C PRO A 314 1.40 7.02 14.94
N TRP A 315 0.93 6.14 14.06
CA TRP A 315 1.58 4.87 13.69
C TRP A 315 1.66 3.82 14.80
N ILE A 316 1.17 4.14 16.01
CA ILE A 316 1.19 3.27 17.19
C ILE A 316 -0.23 2.98 17.67
N ASP A 317 -1.07 4.02 17.76
CA ASP A 317 -2.48 3.90 18.14
C ASP A 317 -3.34 3.87 16.86
N GLU A 318 -3.41 2.70 16.24
CA GLU A 318 -4.16 2.47 14.99
C GLU A 318 -5.48 1.72 15.25
N PRO A 319 -6.48 1.84 14.34
CA PRO A 319 -7.73 1.10 14.44
C PRO A 319 -7.50 -0.41 14.48
N SER A 320 -8.39 -1.12 15.17
CA SER A 320 -8.33 -2.58 15.32
C SER A 320 -9.54 -3.23 14.66
N CYS A 321 -9.30 -4.33 13.95
CA CYS A 321 -10.34 -5.16 13.33
C CYS A 321 -11.43 -5.54 14.33
N LYS A 322 -11.07 -5.81 15.59
CA LYS A 322 -12.01 -6.20 16.64
C LYS A 322 -13.13 -5.19 16.87
N GLN A 323 -12.88 -3.90 16.61
CA GLN A 323 -13.84 -2.82 16.86
C GLN A 323 -15.14 -3.01 16.08
N CYS A 324 -15.08 -3.63 14.90
CA CYS A 324 -16.24 -3.91 14.05
C CYS A 324 -16.50 -5.41 13.89
N HIS A 325 -15.45 -6.24 13.89
CA HIS A 325 -15.58 -7.66 13.54
C HIS A 325 -15.91 -8.55 14.75
N GLN A 326 -15.64 -8.14 15.98
CA GLN A 326 -15.94 -8.95 17.17
C GLN A 326 -17.44 -9.25 17.29
N SER A 327 -18.30 -8.27 17.04
CA SER A 327 -19.76 -8.47 17.09
C SER A 327 -20.26 -9.45 16.02
N ARG A 328 -19.58 -9.50 14.86
CA ARG A 328 -19.93 -10.37 13.73
C ARG A 328 -19.39 -11.80 13.91
N LYS A 329 -18.27 -11.94 14.62
CA LYS A 329 -17.57 -13.22 14.88
C LYS A 329 -17.12 -13.27 16.34
N PRO A 330 -18.05 -13.48 17.30
CA PRO A 330 -17.74 -13.35 18.73
C PRO A 330 -16.76 -14.40 19.25
N LYS A 331 -16.61 -15.53 18.55
CA LYS A 331 -15.67 -16.62 18.90
C LYS A 331 -14.26 -16.42 18.33
N PHE A 332 -14.05 -15.41 17.49
CA PHE A 332 -12.76 -15.13 16.87
C PHE A 332 -11.97 -14.16 17.74
N GLU A 333 -10.66 -14.36 17.77
CA GLU A 333 -9.70 -13.42 18.36
C GLU A 333 -9.04 -12.61 17.26
N PHE A 334 -8.74 -11.34 17.53
CA PHE A 334 -8.19 -10.41 16.54
C PHE A 334 -6.77 -9.99 16.95
N GLU A 335 -6.41 -8.71 16.82
CA GLU A 335 -5.08 -8.24 17.16
C GLU A 335 -4.71 -8.55 18.62
N GLN A 336 -3.47 -9.01 18.81
CA GLN A 336 -2.95 -9.31 20.14
C GLN A 336 -2.85 -8.00 20.97
N PRO A 337 -3.01 -8.05 22.30
CA PRO A 337 -2.83 -6.87 23.14
C PRO A 337 -1.50 -6.15 22.88
N GLY A 338 -1.56 -4.84 22.66
CA GLY A 338 -0.38 -4.00 22.41
C GLY A 338 0.27 -4.16 21.03
N LYS A 339 -0.33 -4.94 20.11
CA LYS A 339 0.18 -5.12 18.75
C LYS A 339 -0.80 -4.59 17.72
N LEU A 340 -0.24 -4.13 16.60
CA LEU A 340 -1.00 -3.74 15.42
C LEU A 340 -1.34 -4.96 14.57
N PHE A 341 -2.29 -4.82 13.64
CA PHE A 341 -2.65 -5.86 12.68
C PHE A 341 -1.43 -6.45 11.94
N LYS A 342 -0.51 -5.57 11.51
CA LYS A 342 0.71 -5.95 10.78
C LYS A 342 1.70 -6.82 11.59
N ASP A 343 1.61 -6.79 12.92
CA ASP A 343 2.51 -7.52 13.84
C ASP A 343 1.77 -8.59 14.67
N SER A 344 0.45 -8.69 14.48
CA SER A 344 -0.40 -9.67 15.16
C SER A 344 -0.43 -10.98 14.40
N LYS A 345 -0.65 -12.05 15.15
CA LYS A 345 -0.68 -13.43 14.64
C LYS A 345 -1.85 -14.19 15.23
N GLY A 346 -2.26 -15.24 14.53
CA GLY A 346 -3.18 -16.28 14.98
C GLY A 346 -3.00 -17.55 14.15
N HIS A 347 -3.73 -18.61 14.46
CA HIS A 347 -3.70 -19.91 13.77
C HIS A 347 -2.28 -20.43 13.50
N GLY A 348 -1.65 -21.07 14.51
CA GLY A 348 -0.29 -21.59 14.40
C GLY A 348 0.79 -20.51 14.40
N GLY A 349 0.43 -19.28 14.80
CA GLY A 349 1.31 -18.12 14.76
C GLY A 349 1.53 -17.52 13.36
N VAL A 350 0.60 -17.76 12.42
CA VAL A 350 0.56 -17.08 11.12
C VAL A 350 0.18 -15.61 11.33
N HIS A 351 0.93 -14.70 10.71
CA HIS A 351 0.66 -13.26 10.76
C HIS A 351 -0.66 -12.95 10.08
N CYS A 352 -1.45 -12.04 10.67
CA CYS A 352 -2.74 -11.65 10.12
C CYS A 352 -2.60 -11.17 8.67
N ALA A 353 -1.61 -10.33 8.39
CA ALA A 353 -1.34 -9.80 7.04
C ALA A 353 -0.89 -10.86 6.02
N ALA A 354 -0.31 -11.98 6.45
CA ALA A 354 0.06 -13.08 5.55
C ALA A 354 -1.19 -13.78 4.98
N CYS A 355 -2.23 -13.93 5.81
CA CYS A 355 -3.48 -14.56 5.43
C CYS A 355 -4.46 -13.56 4.78
N HIS A 356 -4.59 -12.37 5.35
CA HIS A 356 -5.59 -11.38 4.96
C HIS A 356 -5.11 -10.40 3.87
N GLY A 357 -3.80 -10.29 3.64
CA GLY A 357 -3.19 -9.16 2.94
C GLY A 357 -2.92 -7.98 3.90
N PRO A 358 -2.10 -7.00 3.47
CA PRO A 358 -1.76 -5.87 4.32
C PRO A 358 -2.98 -4.99 4.59
N GLN A 359 -2.95 -4.19 5.66
CA GLN A 359 -3.98 -3.18 5.89
C GLN A 359 -4.12 -2.26 4.67
N HIS A 360 -5.31 -1.72 4.44
CA HIS A 360 -5.66 -0.95 3.24
C HIS A 360 -5.61 -1.72 1.90
N ALA A 361 -5.15 -2.98 1.87
CA ALA A 361 -5.28 -3.89 0.73
C ALA A 361 -5.71 -5.32 1.13
N THR A 362 -6.49 -5.44 2.20
CA THR A 362 -7.09 -6.69 2.67
C THR A 362 -7.98 -7.32 1.59
N GLY A 363 -7.82 -8.62 1.40
CA GLY A 363 -8.44 -9.37 0.31
C GLY A 363 -9.96 -9.59 0.44
N PRO A 364 -10.69 -9.71 -0.69
CA PRO A 364 -10.22 -9.42 -2.04
C PRO A 364 -10.03 -7.91 -2.24
N ALA A 365 -8.85 -7.53 -2.71
CA ALA A 365 -8.55 -6.15 -3.04
C ALA A 365 -9.19 -5.78 -4.38
N VAL A 366 -9.39 -4.49 -4.64
CA VAL A 366 -9.94 -4.01 -5.94
C VAL A 366 -8.88 -3.95 -7.03
N THR A 367 -7.60 -3.98 -6.65
CA THR A 367 -6.45 -3.96 -7.55
C THR A 367 -5.98 -5.38 -7.89
N PRO A 368 -5.76 -5.71 -9.18
CA PRO A 368 -5.24 -7.02 -9.57
C PRO A 368 -3.89 -7.40 -8.93
N PRO A 369 -2.89 -6.51 -8.80
CA PRO A 369 -1.61 -6.84 -8.16
C PRO A 369 -1.75 -7.37 -6.72
N ASP A 370 -2.61 -6.78 -5.89
CA ASP A 370 -2.78 -7.20 -4.50
C ASP A 370 -3.45 -8.59 -4.38
N ASN A 371 -4.17 -9.03 -5.42
CA ASN A 371 -4.76 -10.37 -5.49
C ASN A 371 -3.80 -11.43 -6.05
N ALA A 372 -2.64 -11.04 -6.61
CA ALA A 372 -1.72 -11.94 -7.31
C ALA A 372 -1.23 -13.10 -6.40
N GLN A 373 -0.90 -12.80 -5.15
CA GLN A 373 -0.49 -13.83 -4.18
C GLN A 373 -1.61 -14.85 -3.94
N ALA A 374 -2.81 -14.39 -3.64
CA ALA A 374 -3.93 -15.28 -3.34
C ALA A 374 -4.27 -16.15 -4.56
N ILE A 375 -4.29 -15.57 -5.75
CA ILE A 375 -4.51 -16.33 -6.99
C ILE A 375 -3.41 -17.37 -7.20
N LEU A 376 -2.15 -17.00 -6.98
CA LEU A 376 -1.02 -17.93 -7.08
C LEU A 376 -1.12 -19.08 -6.08
N GLN A 377 -1.53 -18.80 -4.84
CA GLN A 377 -1.51 -19.78 -3.75
C GLN A 377 -2.78 -20.63 -3.67
N GLN A 378 -3.96 -20.14 -4.06
CA GLN A 378 -5.23 -20.87 -3.90
C GLN A 378 -6.15 -20.77 -5.12
N GLY A 379 -5.64 -20.30 -6.26
CA GLY A 379 -6.40 -20.20 -7.51
C GLY A 379 -7.49 -19.13 -7.53
N SER A 380 -7.63 -18.33 -6.47
CA SER A 380 -8.66 -17.29 -6.36
C SER A 380 -8.20 -16.09 -5.52
N ALA A 381 -8.72 -14.91 -5.86
CA ALA A 381 -8.51 -13.68 -5.11
C ALA A 381 -9.14 -13.73 -3.71
N GLY A 382 -8.61 -12.95 -2.77
CA GLY A 382 -9.14 -12.81 -1.41
C GLY A 382 -8.19 -13.29 -0.32
N VAL A 383 -8.73 -13.40 0.90
CA VAL A 383 -8.00 -13.97 2.02
C VAL A 383 -7.63 -15.42 1.74
N ILE A 384 -6.50 -15.88 2.28
CA ILE A 384 -6.09 -17.27 2.22
C ILE A 384 -7.09 -18.11 3.03
N LYS A 385 -7.90 -18.91 2.34
CA LYS A 385 -8.98 -19.72 2.91
C LYS A 385 -8.91 -21.20 2.52
N ASP A 386 -8.11 -21.52 1.51
CA ASP A 386 -7.81 -22.92 1.17
C ASP A 386 -6.75 -23.45 2.13
N CYS A 387 -7.16 -24.36 3.02
CA CYS A 387 -6.28 -24.99 4.01
C CYS A 387 -5.06 -25.64 3.36
N THR A 388 -5.18 -26.13 2.12
CA THR A 388 -4.09 -26.81 1.41
C THR A 388 -2.96 -25.87 0.97
N VAL A 389 -3.12 -24.57 1.19
CA VAL A 389 -2.02 -23.59 1.09
C VAL A 389 -0.91 -23.92 2.08
N CYS A 390 -1.25 -24.38 3.28
CA CYS A 390 -0.29 -24.72 4.34
C CYS A 390 -0.34 -26.21 4.70
N HIS A 391 -1.51 -26.82 4.72
CA HIS A 391 -1.67 -28.23 5.07
C HIS A 391 -1.50 -29.14 3.84
N THR A 392 -0.97 -30.35 4.03
CA THR A 392 -0.88 -31.35 2.93
C THR A 392 -2.23 -31.94 2.55
N LYS A 393 -3.19 -31.89 3.47
CA LYS A 393 -4.59 -32.28 3.29
C LYS A 393 -5.48 -31.24 3.95
N LYS A 394 -6.73 -31.12 3.52
CA LYS A 394 -7.71 -30.27 4.21
C LYS A 394 -8.02 -30.89 5.59
N PRO A 395 -7.85 -30.17 6.71
CA PRO A 395 -8.27 -30.65 8.02
C PRO A 395 -9.78 -30.89 8.07
N GLU A 396 -10.21 -31.87 8.85
CA GLU A 396 -11.64 -32.15 9.09
C GLU A 396 -12.26 -31.16 10.08
N ASP A 397 -11.46 -30.66 11.01
CA ASP A 397 -11.87 -29.69 12.01
C ASP A 397 -12.22 -28.33 11.40
N ALA A 398 -13.10 -27.60 12.11
CA ALA A 398 -13.44 -26.24 11.74
C ALA A 398 -12.23 -25.31 11.89
N PHE A 399 -12.14 -24.27 11.04
CA PHE A 399 -11.09 -23.27 11.16
C PHE A 399 -11.17 -22.52 12.50
N PHE A 400 -10.06 -22.49 13.23
CA PHE A 400 -9.92 -21.77 14.49
C PHE A 400 -9.17 -20.46 14.27
N HIS A 401 -9.87 -19.32 14.43
CA HIS A 401 -9.29 -17.99 14.33
C HIS A 401 -8.89 -17.48 15.73
N LYS A 402 -7.83 -18.07 16.30
CA LYS A 402 -7.34 -17.78 17.66
C LYS A 402 -5.86 -17.45 17.68
N ILE A 403 -5.43 -16.70 18.69
CA ILE A 403 -4.04 -16.28 18.91
C ILE A 403 -3.19 -17.48 19.34
N ASP A 404 -3.70 -18.25 20.30
CA ASP A 404 -3.05 -19.43 20.84
C ASP A 404 -3.77 -20.69 20.35
N ASP A 405 -2.98 -21.63 19.84
CA ASP A 405 -3.36 -22.99 19.45
C ASP A 405 -2.47 -24.05 20.10
#